data_AF-A0A529LSF3-F1
#
_entry.id   AF-A0A529LSF3-F1
#
_cell.length_a   1.000
_cell.length_b   1.000
_cell.length_c   1.000
_cell.angle_alpha   90.00
_cell.angle_beta   90.00
_cell.angle_gamma   90.00
#
_symmetry.space_group_name_H-M   'P 1'
#
loop_
_entity.id
_entity.type
_entity.pdbx_description
1 polymer ?
#
loop_
_entity_poly.entity_id
_entity_poly.type
_entity_poly.pdbx_seq_one_letter_code
_entity_poly.pdbx_strand_id
1 'polypeptide(L)'
;SVQTTTTASWYDGTRAIIMAVQRQPDANTVDVVDKVKAMLPSFQDQMPAAAQIKLLNDRSTSIRQAVDDVQFTLLLTIALVVMVIFVFLRRVTATIIPAVAVPISLIATLGAMFLFGFSIDNISLMGLTLAVGLVVDDAIVMLENIFRHMEEDGLSAFDASLKGAREIGFTIISISISLVAVFIP
;
A
#
# COMPACT_ATOMS: atom_id res chain seq x y z
N SER A 1 19.24 -21.38 32.89
CA SER A 1 18.98 -22.29 31.76
C SER A 1 17.85 -23.20 32.16
N VAL A 2 16.63 -22.96 31.68
CA VAL A 2 15.48 -23.84 32.00
C VAL A 2 15.46 -24.92 30.93
N GLN A 3 15.93 -26.11 31.29
CA GLN A 3 15.90 -27.27 30.41
C GLN A 3 14.46 -27.81 30.42
N THR A 4 13.68 -27.48 29.39
CA THR A 4 12.28 -27.95 29.28
C THR A 4 12.27 -29.39 28.77
N THR A 5 12.19 -30.36 29.69
CA THR A 5 12.18 -31.81 29.36
C THR A 5 10.82 -32.32 28.87
N THR A 6 9.78 -31.49 28.89
CA THR A 6 8.39 -31.87 28.55
C THR A 6 7.96 -31.50 27.14
N THR A 7 8.81 -30.81 26.37
CA THR A 7 8.47 -30.35 25.02
C THR A 7 9.39 -31.02 24.01
N ALA A 8 8.79 -31.77 23.08
CA ALA A 8 9.49 -32.31 21.93
C ALA A 8 8.94 -31.64 20.67
N SER A 9 9.83 -31.31 19.74
CA SER A 9 9.48 -30.70 18.47
C SER A 9 10.02 -31.54 17.33
N TRP A 10 9.23 -31.64 16.27
CA TRP A 10 9.57 -32.36 15.05
C TRP A 10 9.33 -31.45 13.86
N TYR A 11 10.13 -31.63 12.82
CA TYR A 11 9.97 -30.98 11.53
C TYR A 11 10.20 -32.03 10.44
N ASP A 12 9.22 -32.19 9.54
CA ASP A 12 9.22 -33.24 8.49
C ASP A 12 9.58 -34.65 9.02
N GLY A 13 9.02 -35.04 10.16
CA GLY A 13 9.25 -36.35 10.77
C GLY A 13 10.59 -36.52 11.50
N THR A 14 11.48 -35.52 11.44
CA THR A 14 12.79 -35.53 12.13
C THR A 14 12.72 -34.69 13.41
N ARG A 15 13.40 -35.10 14.50
CA ARG A 15 13.49 -34.27 15.72
C ARG A 15 14.19 -32.95 15.40
N ALA A 16 13.59 -31.83 15.82
CA ALA A 16 14.09 -30.49 15.56
C ALA A 16 13.93 -29.61 16.80
N ILE A 17 14.74 -28.56 16.89
CA ILE A 17 14.54 -27.48 17.87
C ILE A 17 13.89 -26.32 17.12
N ILE A 18 12.68 -25.95 17.53
CA ILE A 18 11.96 -24.82 16.93
C ILE A 18 12.21 -23.58 17.79
N MET A 19 12.74 -22.53 17.15
CA MET A 19 12.91 -21.22 17.77
C MET A 19 11.96 -20.22 17.10
N ALA A 20 11.01 -19.69 17.86
CA ALA A 20 10.12 -18.65 17.38
C ALA A 20 10.76 -17.28 17.60
N VAL A 21 11.05 -16.55 16.52
CA VAL A 21 11.46 -15.14 16.60
C VAL A 21 10.21 -14.28 16.50
N GLN A 22 9.93 -13.51 17.54
CA GLN A 22 8.83 -12.56 17.56
C GLN A 22 9.38 -11.15 17.37
N ARG A 23 8.76 -10.38 16.47
CA ARG A 23 9.06 -8.95 16.33
C ARG A 23 8.60 -8.21 17.59
N GLN A 24 9.29 -7.13 17.93
CA GLN A 24 8.78 -6.18 18.92
C GLN A 24 7.56 -5.44 18.36
N PRO A 25 6.66 -4.93 19.22
CA PRO A 25 5.66 -3.94 18.82
C PRO A 25 6.34 -2.79 18.06
N ASP A 26 5.70 -2.30 17.01
CA ASP A 26 6.18 -1.19 16.15
C ASP A 26 7.42 -1.47 15.29
N ALA A 27 8.03 -2.66 15.38
CA ALA A 27 9.13 -3.04 14.50
C ALA A 27 8.62 -3.48 13.12
N ASN A 28 9.29 -3.01 12.05
CA ASN A 28 9.02 -3.47 10.69
C ASN A 28 9.40 -4.95 10.53
N THR A 29 8.40 -5.77 10.17
CA THR A 29 8.57 -7.22 10.03
C THR A 29 9.64 -7.59 8.99
N VAL A 30 9.70 -6.87 7.86
CA VAL A 30 10.66 -7.15 6.79
C VAL A 30 12.09 -6.86 7.26
N ASP A 31 12.32 -5.71 7.89
CA ASP A 31 13.63 -5.32 8.42
C ASP A 31 14.12 -6.29 9.52
N VAL A 32 13.22 -6.71 10.42
CA VAL A 32 13.55 -7.70 11.46
C VAL A 32 13.98 -9.03 10.82
N VAL A 33 13.24 -9.53 9.82
CA VAL A 33 13.60 -10.79 9.15
C VAL A 33 14.93 -10.66 8.40
N ASP A 34 15.16 -9.54 7.72
CA ASP A 34 16.42 -9.30 7.00
C ASP A 34 17.62 -9.33 7.95
N LYS A 35 17.52 -8.68 9.12
CA LYS A 35 18.55 -8.73 10.16
C LYS A 35 18.79 -10.14 10.69
N VAL A 36 17.71 -10.89 10.93
CA VAL A 36 17.82 -12.30 11.37
C VAL A 36 18.53 -13.13 10.31
N LYS A 37 18.13 -13.03 9.04
CA LYS A 37 18.75 -13.73 7.91
C LYS A 37 20.22 -13.35 7.73
N ALA A 38 20.57 -12.09 7.92
CA ALA A 38 21.97 -11.63 7.84
C ALA A 38 22.85 -12.26 8.93
N MET A 39 22.29 -12.61 10.09
CA MET A 39 23.04 -13.28 11.17
C MET A 39 23.09 -14.81 10.99
N LEU A 40 22.16 -15.42 10.24
CA LEU A 40 22.10 -16.88 10.06
C LEU A 40 23.41 -17.53 9.60
N PRO A 41 24.16 -16.98 8.62
CA PRO A 41 25.44 -17.57 8.19
C PRO A 41 26.44 -17.69 9.34
N SER A 42 26.58 -16.63 10.15
CA SER A 42 27.51 -16.63 11.29
C SER A 42 27.17 -17.68 12.35
N PHE A 43 25.89 -18.02 12.50
CA PHE A 43 25.44 -19.10 13.38
C PHE A 43 25.64 -20.47 12.74
N GLN A 44 25.45 -20.61 11.42
CA GLN A 44 25.72 -21.85 10.69
C GLN A 44 27.21 -22.23 10.74
N ASP A 45 28.12 -21.27 10.64
CA ASP A 45 29.57 -21.51 10.70
C ASP A 45 30.05 -22.02 12.08
N GLN A 46 29.32 -21.67 13.14
CA GLN A 46 29.62 -22.12 14.51
C GLN A 46 28.96 -23.46 14.86
N MET A 47 28.11 -23.99 13.98
CA MET A 47 27.39 -25.24 14.22
C MET A 47 28.21 -26.46 13.78
N PRO A 48 28.03 -27.61 14.46
CA PRO A 48 28.58 -28.88 13.99
C PRO A 48 27.99 -29.24 12.62
N ALA A 49 28.75 -29.90 11.75
CA ALA A 49 28.31 -30.31 10.40
C ALA A 49 27.04 -31.18 10.39
N ALA A 50 26.67 -31.78 11.52
CA ALA A 50 25.44 -32.57 11.69
C ALA A 50 24.18 -31.74 11.95
N ALA A 51 24.30 -30.43 12.22
CA ALA A 51 23.19 -29.54 12.51
C ALA A 51 22.89 -28.63 11.31
N GLN A 52 21.61 -28.51 10.93
CA GLN A 52 21.15 -27.65 9.84
C GLN A 52 20.07 -26.69 10.36
N ILE A 53 20.21 -25.40 10.05
CA ILE A 53 19.18 -24.41 10.31
C ILE A 53 18.28 -24.29 9.08
N LYS A 54 16.97 -24.51 9.25
CA LYS A 54 15.96 -24.30 8.21
C LYS A 54 14.96 -23.24 8.66
N LEU A 55 14.63 -22.33 7.76
CA LEU A 55 13.54 -21.37 7.96
C LEU A 55 12.20 -22.10 7.77
N LEU A 56 11.36 -22.12 8.80
CA LEU A 56 10.03 -22.74 8.74
C LEU A 56 8.97 -21.77 8.24
N ASN A 57 8.86 -20.60 8.88
CA ASN A 57 7.84 -19.61 8.60
C ASN A 57 8.47 -18.23 8.53
N ASP A 58 8.45 -17.66 7.32
CA ASP A 58 8.97 -16.33 7.03
C ASP A 58 7.82 -15.43 6.62
N ARG A 59 7.44 -14.50 7.49
CA ARG A 59 6.37 -13.54 7.17
C ARG A 59 6.81 -12.46 6.18
N SER A 60 8.11 -12.23 6.01
CA SER A 60 8.62 -11.21 5.08
C SER A 60 8.37 -11.59 3.63
N THR A 61 8.33 -12.89 3.29
CA THR A 61 8.07 -13.32 1.91
C THR A 61 6.67 -12.95 1.46
N SER A 62 5.66 -13.19 2.31
CA SER A 62 4.28 -12.80 2.00
C SER A 62 4.12 -11.28 1.90
N ILE A 63 4.78 -10.51 2.76
CA ILE A 63 4.75 -9.04 2.69
C ILE A 63 5.41 -8.56 1.39
N ARG A 64 6.60 -9.07 1.04
CA ARG A 64 7.30 -8.69 -0.20
C ARG A 64 6.47 -9.03 -1.44
N GLN A 65 5.90 -10.24 -1.50
CA GLN A 65 4.99 -10.64 -2.59
C GLN A 65 3.78 -9.73 -2.67
N ALA A 66 3.14 -9.41 -1.54
CA ALA A 66 2.02 -8.48 -1.51
C ALA A 66 2.42 -7.06 -1.97
N VAL A 67 3.61 -6.57 -1.61
CA VAL A 67 4.13 -5.29 -2.10
C VAL A 67 4.30 -5.33 -3.61
N ASP A 68 4.93 -6.36 -4.16
CA ASP A 68 5.16 -6.50 -5.60
C ASP A 68 3.83 -6.59 -6.37
N ASP A 69 2.88 -7.37 -5.87
CA ASP A 69 1.53 -7.51 -6.44
C ASP A 69 0.76 -6.18 -6.41
N VAL A 70 0.87 -5.42 -5.30
CA VAL A 70 0.23 -4.10 -5.17
C VAL A 70 0.88 -3.11 -6.12
N GLN A 71 2.20 -3.08 -6.23
CA GLN A 71 2.89 -2.20 -7.19
C GLN A 71 2.44 -2.47 -8.63
N PHE A 72 2.37 -3.75 -9.02
CA PHE A 72 1.89 -4.13 -10.34
C PHE A 72 0.43 -3.72 -10.55
N THR A 73 -0.44 -4.05 -9.59
CA THR A 73 -1.87 -3.73 -9.64
C THR A 73 -2.12 -2.23 -9.70
N LEU A 74 -1.36 -1.42 -8.94
CA LEU A 74 -1.46 0.03 -8.96
C LEU A 74 -1.07 0.60 -10.33
N LEU A 75 0.05 0.15 -10.89
CA LEU A 75 0.50 0.59 -12.21
C LEU A 75 -0.52 0.22 -13.29
N LEU A 76 -1.02 -1.02 -13.25
CA LEU A 76 -2.06 -1.51 -14.15
C LEU A 76 -3.36 -0.69 -14.01
N THR A 77 -3.78 -0.40 -12.77
CA THR A 77 -4.99 0.39 -12.48
C THR A 77 -4.85 1.80 -13.01
N ILE A 78 -3.73 2.47 -12.75
CA ILE A 78 -3.46 3.82 -13.27
C ILE A 78 -3.48 3.81 -14.80
N ALA A 79 -2.83 2.83 -15.44
CA ALA A 79 -2.83 2.71 -16.89
C ALA A 79 -4.24 2.49 -17.46
N LEU A 80 -5.04 1.64 -16.82
CA LEU A 80 -6.44 1.39 -17.21
C LEU A 80 -7.31 2.62 -17.02
N VAL A 81 -7.21 3.32 -15.89
CA VAL A 81 -7.96 4.55 -15.60
C VAL A 81 -7.63 5.62 -16.64
N VAL A 82 -6.34 5.84 -16.91
CA VAL A 82 -5.87 6.75 -17.97
C VAL A 82 -6.45 6.36 -19.33
N MET A 83 -6.41 5.08 -19.68
CA MET A 83 -6.95 4.60 -20.96
C MET A 83 -8.47 4.84 -21.08
N VAL A 84 -9.24 4.50 -20.05
CA VAL A 84 -10.71 4.70 -20.03
C VAL A 84 -11.04 6.18 -20.13
N ILE A 85 -10.42 7.04 -19.31
CA ILE A 85 -10.65 8.49 -19.35
C ILE A 85 -10.29 9.06 -20.72
N PHE A 86 -9.17 8.62 -21.31
CA PHE A 86 -8.78 9.05 -22.64
C PHE A 86 -9.82 8.66 -23.70
N VAL A 87 -10.40 7.45 -23.63
CA VAL A 87 -11.44 7.01 -24.56
C VAL A 87 -12.71 7.85 -24.44
N PHE A 88 -13.13 8.19 -23.22
CA PHE A 88 -14.34 8.99 -22.98
C PHE A 88 -14.14 10.47 -23.34
N LEU A 89 -13.06 11.10 -22.88
CA LEU A 89 -12.84 12.55 -23.05
C LEU A 89 -12.11 12.91 -24.34
N ARG A 90 -11.39 11.96 -24.97
CA ARG A 90 -10.56 12.16 -26.18
C ARG A 90 -9.57 13.34 -26.11
N ARG A 91 -9.26 13.81 -24.91
CA ARG A 91 -8.38 14.95 -24.65
C ARG A 91 -7.26 14.54 -23.70
N VAL A 92 -6.03 14.59 -24.19
CA VAL A 92 -4.83 14.18 -23.45
C VAL A 92 -4.64 14.99 -22.17
N THR A 93 -4.96 16.29 -22.19
CA THR A 93 -4.81 17.19 -21.03
C THR A 93 -5.71 16.79 -19.86
N ALA A 94 -6.92 16.30 -20.16
CA ALA A 94 -7.86 15.80 -19.17
C ALA A 94 -7.35 14.51 -18.49
N THR A 95 -6.74 13.64 -19.30
CA THR A 95 -6.24 12.34 -18.83
C THR A 95 -5.01 12.46 -17.93
N ILE A 96 -4.15 13.46 -18.16
CA ILE A 96 -2.92 13.64 -17.37
C ILE A 96 -3.21 14.00 -15.91
N ILE A 97 -4.31 14.71 -15.64
CA ILE A 97 -4.59 15.22 -14.29
C ILE A 97 -4.75 14.06 -13.27
N PRO A 98 -5.61 13.04 -13.48
CA PRO A 98 -5.69 11.89 -12.57
C PRO A 98 -4.42 11.03 -12.61
N ALA A 99 -3.76 10.92 -13.77
CA ALA A 99 -2.53 10.14 -13.94
C ALA A 99 -1.40 10.61 -13.00
N VAL A 100 -1.36 11.91 -12.70
CA VAL A 100 -0.37 12.53 -11.81
C VAL A 100 -0.89 12.63 -10.37
N ALA A 101 -2.19 12.92 -10.19
CA ALA A 101 -2.79 13.07 -8.86
C ALA A 101 -2.68 11.79 -8.01
N VAL A 102 -2.90 10.62 -8.63
CA VAL A 102 -2.93 9.33 -7.92
C VAL A 102 -1.55 8.89 -7.41
N PRO A 103 -0.47 8.92 -8.21
CA PRO A 103 0.88 8.67 -7.67
C PRO A 103 1.28 9.64 -6.57
N ILE A 104 0.94 10.93 -6.71
CA ILE A 104 1.27 11.95 -5.70
C ILE A 104 0.54 11.67 -4.39
N SER A 105 -0.75 11.29 -4.42
CA SER A 105 -1.51 10.97 -3.21
C SER A 105 -0.96 9.74 -2.49
N LEU A 106 -0.52 8.72 -3.23
CA LEU A 106 0.15 7.54 -2.69
C LEU A 106 1.48 7.90 -2.03
N ILE A 107 2.33 8.67 -2.70
CA ILE A 107 3.61 9.14 -2.14
C ILE A 107 3.36 9.97 -0.87
N ALA A 108 2.37 10.86 -0.87
CA ALA A 108 2.00 11.64 0.29
C ALA A 108 1.52 10.76 1.45
N THR A 109 0.73 9.73 1.16
CA THR A 109 0.26 8.75 2.16
C THR A 109 1.42 7.97 2.77
N LEU A 110 2.34 7.47 1.94
CA LEU A 110 3.55 6.79 2.42
C LEU A 110 4.45 7.73 3.25
N GLY A 111 4.54 9.00 2.86
CA GLY A 111 5.25 10.03 3.62
C GLY A 111 4.61 10.28 4.99
N ALA A 112 3.28 10.37 5.05
CA ALA A 112 2.55 10.48 6.31
C ALA A 112 2.74 9.23 7.18
N MET A 113 2.66 8.03 6.60
CA MET A 113 2.93 6.78 7.30
C MET A 113 4.33 6.77 7.92
N PHE A 114 5.34 7.24 7.17
CA PHE A 114 6.70 7.37 7.68
C PHE A 114 6.78 8.34 8.87
N LEU A 115 6.10 9.49 8.80
CA LEU A 115 6.05 10.47 9.89
C LEU A 115 5.37 9.95 11.16
N PHE A 116 4.33 9.14 11.01
CA PHE A 116 3.60 8.52 12.13
C PHE A 116 4.22 7.20 12.62
N GLY A 117 5.32 6.74 12.00
CA GLY A 117 5.99 5.50 12.38
C GLY A 117 5.24 4.22 11.97
N PHE A 118 4.32 4.31 11.01
CA PHE A 118 3.61 3.13 10.50
C PHE A 118 4.50 2.28 9.60
N SER A 119 4.39 0.96 9.72
CA SER A 119 5.09 0.00 8.88
C SER A 119 4.25 -0.46 7.69
N ILE A 120 4.90 -0.83 6.59
CA ILE A 120 4.23 -1.53 5.49
C ILE A 120 4.07 -3.00 5.87
N ASP A 121 2.82 -3.43 5.93
CA ASP A 121 2.37 -4.81 6.08
C ASP A 121 1.11 -5.08 5.23
N ASN A 122 0.62 -6.33 5.27
CA ASN A 122 -0.53 -6.73 4.47
C ASN A 122 -1.79 -5.90 4.73
N ILE A 123 -2.03 -5.45 5.97
CA ILE A 123 -3.22 -4.63 6.30
C ILE A 123 -3.06 -3.24 5.71
N SER A 124 -1.88 -2.63 5.87
CA SER A 124 -1.60 -1.31 5.26
C SER A 124 -1.71 -1.34 3.74
N LEU A 125 -1.27 -2.42 3.09
CA LEU A 125 -1.35 -2.61 1.65
C LEU A 125 -2.78 -2.76 1.14
N MET A 126 -3.62 -3.51 1.87
CA MET A 126 -5.06 -3.58 1.58
C MET A 126 -5.71 -2.20 1.72
N GLY A 127 -5.36 -1.44 2.76
CA GLY A 127 -5.84 -0.07 2.95
C GLY A 127 -5.45 0.86 1.81
N LEU A 128 -4.18 0.84 1.38
CA LEU A 128 -3.68 1.61 0.24
C LEU A 128 -4.42 1.25 -1.07
N THR A 129 -4.67 -0.04 -1.29
CA THR A 129 -5.39 -0.51 -2.49
C THR A 129 -6.82 0.05 -2.54
N LEU A 130 -7.53 0.04 -1.41
CA LEU A 130 -8.88 0.63 -1.31
C LEU A 130 -8.86 2.15 -1.46
N ALA A 131 -7.91 2.83 -0.81
CA ALA A 131 -7.79 4.27 -0.83
C ALA A 131 -7.55 4.81 -2.25
N VAL A 132 -6.79 4.09 -3.08
CA VAL A 132 -6.53 4.51 -4.47
C VAL A 132 -7.81 4.59 -5.28
N GLY A 133 -8.74 3.63 -5.13
CA GLY A 133 -10.04 3.70 -5.82
C GLY A 133 -10.82 4.95 -5.45
N LEU A 134 -10.86 5.28 -4.15
CA LEU A 134 -11.58 6.45 -3.64
C LEU A 134 -10.97 7.77 -4.15
N VAL A 135 -9.64 7.88 -4.18
CA VAL A 135 -8.95 9.08 -4.68
C VAL A 135 -9.13 9.26 -6.19
N VAL A 136 -9.12 8.16 -6.94
CA VAL A 136 -9.36 8.19 -8.40
C VAL A 136 -10.76 8.71 -8.70
N ASP A 137 -11.78 8.20 -8.01
CA ASP A 137 -13.17 8.60 -8.22
C ASP A 137 -13.38 10.11 -7.99
N ASP A 138 -12.84 10.65 -6.88
CA ASP A 138 -12.94 12.09 -6.58
C ASP A 138 -12.27 12.95 -7.66
N ALA A 139 -11.10 12.52 -8.15
CA ALA A 139 -10.38 13.22 -9.21
C ALA A 139 -11.16 13.20 -10.53
N ILE A 140 -11.80 12.07 -10.86
CA ILE A 140 -12.61 11.94 -12.08
C ILE A 140 -13.85 12.83 -11.99
N VAL A 141 -14.60 12.76 -10.89
CA VAL A 141 -15.85 13.53 -10.71
C VAL A 141 -15.58 15.04 -10.78
N MET A 142 -14.50 15.52 -10.16
CA MET A 142 -14.13 16.94 -10.25
C MET A 142 -13.80 17.34 -11.69
N LEU A 143 -13.03 16.50 -12.39
CA LEU A 143 -12.57 16.79 -13.74
C LEU A 143 -13.71 16.76 -14.75
N GLU A 144 -14.59 15.76 -14.68
CA GLU A 144 -15.79 15.67 -15.49
C GLU A 144 -16.66 16.93 -15.34
N ASN A 145 -16.83 17.41 -14.11
CA ASN A 145 -17.62 18.62 -13.88
C ASN A 145 -17.00 19.88 -14.51
N ILE A 146 -15.68 20.02 -14.41
CA ILE A 146 -14.96 21.13 -15.04
C ILE A 146 -15.11 21.07 -16.56
N PHE A 147 -14.93 19.88 -17.15
CA PHE A 147 -15.06 19.69 -18.59
C PHE A 147 -16.46 19.92 -19.10
N ARG A 148 -17.49 19.47 -18.36
CA ARG A 148 -18.90 19.77 -18.64
C ARG A 148 -19.13 21.28 -18.77
N HIS A 149 -18.60 22.08 -17.84
CA HIS A 149 -18.70 23.55 -17.92
C HIS A 149 -17.88 24.17 -19.07
N MET A 150 -16.77 23.56 -19.45
CA MET A 150 -16.01 24.03 -20.62
C MET A 150 -16.74 23.75 -21.94
N GLU A 151 -17.42 22.61 -22.05
CA GLU A 151 -18.09 22.17 -23.29
C GLU A 151 -19.52 22.70 -23.41
N GLU A 152 -20.32 22.68 -22.34
CA GLU A 152 -21.73 23.11 -22.35
C GLU A 152 -21.88 24.62 -22.14
N ASP A 153 -21.20 25.19 -21.14
CA ASP A 153 -21.31 26.62 -20.80
C ASP A 153 -20.31 27.49 -21.59
N GLY A 154 -19.38 26.88 -22.33
CA GLY A 154 -18.35 27.59 -23.11
C GLY A 154 -17.35 28.38 -22.27
N LEU A 155 -17.19 28.02 -20.98
CA LEU A 155 -16.31 28.73 -20.05
C LEU A 155 -14.83 28.48 -20.34
N SER A 156 -13.99 29.46 -20.01
CA SER A 156 -12.53 29.28 -20.04
C SER A 156 -12.11 28.23 -19.01
N ALA A 157 -10.95 27.58 -19.21
CA ALA A 157 -10.48 26.52 -18.29
C ALA A 157 -10.37 27.01 -16.83
N PHE A 158 -9.96 28.26 -16.63
CA PHE A 158 -9.87 28.84 -15.30
C PHE A 158 -11.25 29.06 -14.68
N ASP A 159 -12.18 29.68 -15.42
CA ASP A 159 -13.52 29.96 -14.92
C ASP A 159 -14.32 28.67 -14.65
N ALA A 160 -14.17 27.68 -15.55
CA ALA A 160 -14.75 26.36 -15.38
C ALA A 160 -14.18 25.65 -14.15
N SER A 161 -12.87 25.76 -13.89
CA SER A 161 -12.26 25.18 -12.68
C SER A 161 -12.78 25.83 -11.39
N LEU A 162 -12.96 27.15 -11.38
CA LEU A 162 -13.49 27.88 -10.23
C LEU A 162 -14.96 27.54 -9.97
N LYS A 163 -15.78 27.48 -11.03
CA LYS A 163 -17.19 27.10 -10.94
C LYS A 163 -17.33 25.64 -10.51
N GLY A 164 -16.61 24.73 -11.15
CA GLY A 164 -16.65 23.31 -10.84
C GLY A 164 -16.19 23.00 -9.41
N ALA A 165 -15.15 23.67 -8.93
CA ALA A 165 -14.69 23.54 -7.54
C ALA A 165 -15.72 24.06 -6.52
N ARG A 166 -16.50 25.11 -6.85
CA ARG A 166 -17.57 25.61 -5.97
C ARG A 166 -18.76 24.66 -5.88
N GLU A 167 -19.09 23.98 -6.97
CA GLU A 167 -20.23 23.05 -7.00
C GLU A 167 -19.93 21.74 -6.27
N ILE A 168 -18.74 21.17 -6.47
CA ILE A 168 -18.42 19.81 -6.00
C ILE A 168 -17.46 19.81 -4.80
N GLY A 169 -16.71 20.89 -4.58
CA GLY A 169 -15.68 20.94 -3.53
C GLY A 169 -16.23 20.66 -2.13
N PHE A 170 -17.41 21.19 -1.80
CA PHE A 170 -18.07 20.88 -0.51
C PHE A 170 -18.40 19.38 -0.39
N THR A 171 -18.89 18.77 -1.46
CA THR A 171 -19.24 17.34 -1.52
C THR A 171 -18.02 16.46 -1.31
N ILE A 172 -16.91 16.71 -2.03
CA ILE A 172 -15.67 15.93 -1.91
C ILE A 172 -15.09 16.04 -0.50
N ILE A 173 -15.06 17.25 0.08
CA ILE A 173 -14.60 17.46 1.46
C ILE A 173 -15.50 16.70 2.44
N SER A 174 -16.82 16.75 2.25
CA SER A 174 -17.77 16.04 3.12
C SER A 174 -17.59 14.53 3.04
N ILE A 175 -17.39 13.96 1.84
CA ILE A 175 -17.13 12.53 1.64
C ILE A 175 -15.80 12.14 2.32
N SER A 176 -14.75 12.94 2.11
CA SER A 176 -13.43 12.71 2.73
C SER A 176 -13.51 12.70 4.26
N ILE A 177 -14.17 13.69 4.86
CA ILE A 177 -14.35 13.75 6.32
C ILE A 177 -15.19 12.58 6.82
N SER A 178 -16.24 12.20 6.08
CA SER A 178 -17.10 11.07 6.45
C SER A 178 -16.32 9.76 6.44
N LEU A 179 -15.46 9.55 5.43
CA LEU A 179 -14.60 8.38 5.33
C LEU A 179 -13.63 8.31 6.51
N VAL A 180 -12.99 9.42 6.83
CA VAL A 180 -12.11 9.55 7.99
C VAL A 180 -12.87 9.23 9.28
N ALA A 181 -14.08 9.76 9.45
CA ALA A 181 -14.92 9.50 10.62
C ALA A 181 -15.37 8.03 10.75
N VAL A 182 -15.48 7.30 9.65
CA VAL A 182 -15.81 5.86 9.64
C VAL A 182 -14.59 4.99 9.99
N PHE A 183 -13.38 5.40 9.61
CA PHE A 183 -12.16 4.58 9.79
C PHE A 183 -11.31 4.93 11.01
N ILE A 184 -11.50 6.09 11.65
CA ILE A 184 -10.79 6.48 12.89
C ILE A 184 -11.25 5.76 14.18
N PRO A 185 -12.54 5.48 14.43
CA PRO A 185 -13.00 5.02 15.75
C PRO A 185 -12.60 3.59 16.09
#